data_AF-A0A2S0L831-F1
#
_entry.id   AF-A0A2S0L831-F1
#
_cell.length_a   1.000
_cell.length_b   1.000
_cell.length_c   1.000
_cell.angle_alpha   90.00
_cell.angle_beta   90.00
_cell.angle_gamma   90.00
#
_symmetry.space_group_name_H-M   'P 1'
#
loop_
_entity.id
_entity.type
_entity.pdbx_description
1 polymer ?
#
loop_
_entity_poly.entity_id
_entity_poly.type
_entity_poly.pdbx_seq_one_letter_code
_entity_poly.pdbx_strand_id
1 'polypeptide(L)'
;MTDNKRTLYFMLITLGIVAVIALYTWVSSTDFNFSNTTSVKHTSNDSTFVQTLKNNIDAIEVATISPQQYNNLRVEIISYYDQGDLTESLKNSLLTRLNDNYIAKAFTKTQEMLRTEPLPEIEINKLLTHLSSLKADKTKIQQIKSKLQWYHYYTESLPAEIKSFAKRPSSMFKDSTHEEYKKKLENIKYKEFAHFKKVKEVQAEGEELLKQCYIRYIEYIDKMYNLND
;
A
#
# COMPACT_ATOMS: atom_id res chain seq x y z
N MET A 1 -14.17 43.33 7.80
CA MET A 1 -14.30 42.72 6.44
C MET A 1 -13.50 41.40 6.32
N THR A 2 -13.48 40.56 7.36
CA THR A 2 -12.72 39.30 7.39
C THR A 2 -13.57 38.08 7.76
N ASP A 3 -14.74 38.28 8.37
CA ASP A 3 -15.61 37.18 8.82
C ASP A 3 -16.38 36.51 7.67
N ASN A 4 -16.66 37.25 6.58
CA ASN A 4 -17.41 36.72 5.43
C ASN A 4 -16.59 35.73 4.58
N LYS A 5 -15.25 35.71 4.70
CA LYS A 5 -14.40 34.75 3.95
C LYS A 5 -14.29 33.40 4.66
N ARG A 6 -14.36 33.36 5.99
CA ARG A 6 -14.32 32.11 6.77
C ARG A 6 -15.65 31.37 6.67
N THR A 7 -16.78 32.06 6.79
CA THR A 7 -18.11 31.45 6.66
C THR A 7 -18.33 30.88 5.25
N LEU A 8 -17.83 31.54 4.20
CA LEU A 8 -17.91 31.05 2.82
C LEU A 8 -17.05 29.80 2.59
N TYR A 9 -15.86 29.71 3.20
CA TYR A 9 -15.01 28.51 3.16
C TYR A 9 -15.66 27.31 3.87
N PHE A 10 -16.30 27.53 5.04
CA PHE A 10 -17.02 26.48 5.75
C PHE A 10 -18.30 26.02 5.03
N MET A 11 -18.97 26.93 4.31
CA MET A 11 -20.16 26.61 3.51
C MET A 11 -19.80 25.87 2.19
N LEU A 12 -18.65 26.18 1.57
CA LEU A 12 -18.16 25.47 0.38
C LEU A 12 -17.63 24.06 0.70
N ILE A 13 -17.03 23.85 1.88
CA ILE A 13 -16.60 22.52 2.32
C ILE A 13 -17.82 21.63 2.65
N THR A 14 -18.87 22.19 3.26
CA THR A 14 -20.11 21.45 3.55
C THR A 14 -20.94 21.17 2.29
N LEU A 15 -21.05 22.11 1.35
CA LEU A 15 -21.69 21.87 0.03
C LEU A 15 -20.87 20.94 -0.88
N GLY A 16 -19.54 20.97 -0.79
CA GLY A 16 -18.67 20.06 -1.54
C GLY A 16 -18.80 18.58 -1.12
N ILE A 17 -19.11 18.33 0.16
CA ILE A 17 -19.33 16.97 0.68
C ILE A 17 -20.72 16.43 0.27
N VAL A 18 -21.74 17.29 0.18
CA VAL A 18 -23.08 16.88 -0.30
C VAL A 18 -23.07 16.52 -1.79
N ALA A 19 -22.28 17.22 -2.62
CA ALA A 19 -22.18 16.91 -4.05
C ALA A 19 -21.47 15.58 -4.36
N VAL A 20 -20.50 15.16 -3.53
CA VAL A 20 -19.81 13.86 -3.69
C VAL A 20 -20.69 12.70 -3.22
N ILE A 21 -21.49 12.90 -2.17
CA ILE A 21 -22.47 11.89 -1.72
C ILE A 21 -23.62 11.74 -2.74
N ALA A 22 -24.06 12.84 -3.36
CA ALA A 22 -25.08 12.85 -4.43
C ALA A 22 -24.63 12.09 -5.70
N LEU A 23 -23.34 12.15 -6.06
CA LEU A 23 -22.80 11.39 -7.20
C LEU A 23 -22.70 9.89 -6.92
N TYR A 24 -22.54 9.47 -5.65
CA TYR A 24 -22.58 8.06 -5.27
C TYR A 24 -24.00 7.50 -5.14
N THR A 25 -25.01 8.35 -4.86
CA THR A 25 -26.41 7.89 -4.73
C THR A 25 -27.09 7.58 -6.07
N TRP A 26 -26.57 8.08 -7.20
CA TRP A 26 -27.15 7.77 -8.52
C TRP A 26 -26.78 6.37 -9.04
N VAL A 27 -25.71 5.75 -8.50
CA VAL A 27 -25.22 4.42 -8.93
C VAL A 27 -25.80 3.27 -8.10
N SER A 28 -26.39 3.54 -6.94
CA SER A 28 -26.99 2.49 -6.09
C SER A 28 -28.39 2.88 -5.65
N SER A 29 -29.37 2.53 -6.48
CA SER A 29 -30.80 2.61 -6.17
C SER A 29 -31.13 1.67 -5.00
N THR A 30 -31.43 2.22 -3.83
CA THR A 30 -32.36 1.64 -2.83
C THR A 30 -32.80 2.76 -1.90
N ASP A 31 -34.12 2.86 -1.72
CA ASP A 31 -34.82 3.94 -1.01
C ASP A 31 -34.29 4.19 0.41
N PHE A 32 -33.84 5.42 0.67
CA PHE A 32 -33.55 5.88 2.02
C PHE A 32 -34.15 7.26 2.23
N ASN A 33 -35.31 7.30 2.89
CA ASN A 33 -35.98 8.52 3.31
C ASN A 33 -35.21 9.16 4.48
N PHE A 34 -34.60 10.32 4.25
CA PHE A 34 -34.12 11.18 5.34
C PHE A 34 -35.12 12.33 5.53
N SER A 35 -35.96 12.23 6.56
CA SER A 35 -36.86 13.30 6.94
C SER A 35 -36.18 14.27 7.91
N ASN A 36 -36.06 15.51 7.45
CA ASN A 36 -35.94 16.79 8.16
C ASN A 36 -34.87 17.00 9.26
N THR A 37 -33.93 17.86 8.88
CA THR A 37 -33.22 18.84 9.71
C THR A 37 -34.07 19.45 10.83
N THR A 38 -33.59 19.37 12.06
CA THR A 38 -33.82 20.43 13.05
C THR A 38 -32.55 20.60 13.90
N SER A 39 -31.99 21.82 13.89
CA SER A 39 -30.92 22.24 14.79
C SER A 39 -31.46 22.30 16.21
N VAL A 40 -31.12 21.33 17.05
CA VAL A 40 -31.41 21.35 18.49
C VAL A 40 -30.08 21.24 19.24
N LYS A 41 -29.79 22.22 20.09
CA LYS A 41 -28.73 22.13 21.09
C LYS A 41 -29.03 20.93 21.99
N HIS A 42 -28.26 19.86 21.86
CA HIS A 42 -28.36 18.69 22.73
C HIS A 42 -27.33 18.79 23.86
N THR A 43 -27.77 19.31 25.01
CA THR A 43 -27.19 18.87 26.29
C THR A 43 -27.80 17.53 26.65
N SER A 44 -27.20 16.45 26.17
CA SER A 44 -27.36 15.10 26.73
C SER A 44 -26.28 14.19 26.17
N ASN A 45 -25.81 13.27 27.01
CA ASN A 45 -25.06 12.08 26.62
C ASN A 45 -25.92 11.21 25.69
N ASP A 46 -26.19 11.66 24.46
CA ASP A 46 -27.01 10.92 23.50
C ASP A 46 -26.22 9.70 23.03
N SER A 47 -26.44 8.62 23.77
CA SER A 47 -25.87 7.28 23.52
C SER A 47 -26.01 6.85 22.07
N THR A 48 -27.04 7.32 21.36
CA THR A 48 -27.32 7.10 19.94
C THR A 48 -26.21 7.62 19.04
N PHE A 49 -25.75 8.86 19.22
CA PHE A 49 -24.73 9.44 18.35
C PHE A 49 -23.34 8.83 18.60
N VAL A 50 -22.97 8.67 19.87
CA VAL A 50 -21.74 8.00 20.28
C VAL A 50 -21.71 6.56 19.74
N GLN A 51 -22.87 5.90 19.72
CA GLN A 51 -23.02 4.58 19.14
C GLN A 51 -22.87 4.61 17.62
N THR A 52 -23.40 5.62 16.93
CA THR A 52 -23.17 5.81 15.48
C THR A 52 -21.68 5.94 15.16
N LEU A 53 -20.91 6.75 15.90
CA LEU A 53 -19.46 6.85 15.69
C LEU A 53 -18.75 5.52 15.91
N LYS A 54 -19.11 4.77 16.95
CA LYS A 54 -18.56 3.41 17.19
C LYS A 54 -18.88 2.48 16.02
N ASN A 55 -20.13 2.47 15.56
CA ASN A 55 -20.55 1.64 14.44
C ASN A 55 -19.80 2.02 13.16
N ASN A 56 -19.62 3.31 12.87
CA ASN A 56 -18.86 3.79 11.71
C ASN A 56 -17.38 3.37 11.78
N ILE A 57 -16.77 3.42 12.97
CA ILE A 57 -15.40 2.93 13.18
C ILE A 57 -15.35 1.41 12.95
N ASP A 58 -16.30 0.65 13.48
CA ASP A 58 -16.32 -0.81 13.39
C ASP A 58 -16.61 -1.31 11.97
N ALA A 59 -17.42 -0.56 11.22
CA ALA A 59 -17.77 -0.82 9.82
C ALA A 59 -16.66 -0.51 8.82
N ILE A 60 -15.49 0.01 9.26
CA ILE A 60 -14.33 0.12 8.37
C ILE A 60 -13.98 -1.29 7.88
N GLU A 61 -13.84 -1.50 6.58
CA GLU A 61 -13.51 -2.81 6.00
C GLU A 61 -12.11 -2.82 5.40
N VAL A 62 -11.49 -4.00 5.32
CA VAL A 62 -10.18 -4.17 4.68
C VAL A 62 -10.24 -3.76 3.21
N ALA A 63 -11.31 -4.11 2.49
CA ALA A 63 -11.46 -3.78 1.08
C ALA A 63 -11.44 -2.26 0.83
N THR A 64 -12.11 -1.48 1.68
CA THR A 64 -12.36 -0.05 1.45
C THR A 64 -11.40 0.88 2.20
N ILE A 65 -10.60 0.36 3.14
CA ILE A 65 -9.80 1.22 4.02
C ILE A 65 -8.83 2.13 3.27
N SER A 66 -8.81 3.40 3.68
CA SER A 66 -7.94 4.44 3.12
C SER A 66 -7.58 5.50 4.16
N PRO A 67 -6.46 6.23 3.99
CA PRO A 67 -6.13 7.35 4.88
C PRO A 67 -7.21 8.43 4.93
N GLN A 68 -7.94 8.63 3.84
CA GLN A 68 -9.03 9.61 3.78
C GLN A 68 -10.19 9.21 4.68
N GLN A 69 -10.61 7.94 4.65
CA GLN A 69 -11.67 7.44 5.51
C GLN A 69 -11.32 7.62 7.00
N TYR A 70 -10.07 7.31 7.37
CA TYR A 70 -9.58 7.57 8.73
C TYR A 70 -9.62 9.07 9.08
N ASN A 71 -9.10 9.93 8.21
CA ASN A 71 -9.04 11.37 8.48
C ASN A 71 -10.43 11.99 8.62
N ASN A 72 -11.40 11.54 7.82
CA ASN A 72 -12.79 11.98 7.91
C ASN A 72 -13.38 11.63 9.29
N LEU A 73 -13.28 10.37 9.73
CA LEU A 73 -13.78 9.95 11.04
C LEU A 73 -13.04 10.66 12.19
N ARG A 74 -11.73 10.90 12.04
CA ARG A 74 -10.95 11.64 13.03
C ARG A 74 -11.42 13.09 13.16
N VAL A 75 -11.65 13.78 12.03
CA VAL A 75 -12.17 15.16 12.02
C VAL A 75 -13.57 15.21 12.60
N GLU A 76 -14.41 14.23 12.29
CA GLU A 76 -15.76 14.10 12.84
C GLU A 76 -15.71 14.01 14.36
N ILE A 77 -14.94 13.07 14.93
CA ILE A 77 -14.76 12.91 16.39
C ILE A 77 -14.28 14.22 17.05
N ILE A 78 -13.30 14.91 16.44
CA ILE A 78 -12.78 16.17 16.98
C ILE A 78 -13.84 17.26 16.94
N SER A 79 -14.60 17.36 15.84
CA SER A 79 -15.62 18.39 15.66
C SER A 79 -16.73 18.25 16.70
N TYR A 80 -17.15 17.03 17.02
CA TYR A 80 -18.15 16.79 18.06
C TYR A 80 -17.63 17.09 19.47
N TYR A 81 -16.34 16.85 19.72
CA TYR A 81 -15.72 17.31 20.96
C TYR A 81 -15.71 18.84 21.06
N ASP A 82 -15.32 19.53 19.99
CA ASP A 82 -15.25 21.00 19.96
C ASP A 82 -16.63 21.66 20.11
N GLN A 83 -17.71 20.96 19.72
CA GLN A 83 -19.10 21.39 19.88
C GLN A 83 -19.65 21.13 21.30
N GLY A 84 -18.94 20.39 22.14
CA GLY A 84 -19.35 20.02 23.50
C GLY A 84 -20.21 18.76 23.59
N ASP A 85 -20.38 18.04 22.48
CA ASP A 85 -21.19 16.81 22.40
C ASP A 85 -20.43 15.57 22.88
N LEU A 86 -19.10 15.64 22.98
CA LEU A 86 -18.25 14.58 23.53
C LEU A 86 -17.46 15.07 24.73
N THR A 87 -17.34 14.22 25.75
CA THR A 87 -16.35 14.43 26.81
C THR A 87 -14.94 14.13 26.29
N GLU A 88 -13.92 14.72 26.91
CA GLU A 88 -12.51 14.47 26.60
C GLU A 88 -12.17 12.96 26.67
N SER A 89 -12.68 12.26 27.69
CA SER A 89 -12.48 10.82 27.86
C SER A 89 -13.07 10.02 26.70
N LEU A 90 -14.28 10.36 26.27
CA LEU A 90 -14.95 9.66 25.18
C LEU A 90 -14.30 9.94 23.82
N LYS A 91 -13.90 11.19 23.56
CA LYS A 91 -13.09 11.56 22.39
C LYS A 91 -11.83 10.70 22.32
N ASN A 92 -11.08 10.62 23.41
CA ASN A 92 -9.84 9.84 23.46
C ASN A 92 -10.10 8.34 23.25
N SER A 93 -11.17 7.79 23.84
CA SER A 93 -11.57 6.40 23.61
C SER A 93 -11.90 6.11 22.15
N LEU A 94 -12.67 6.99 21.49
CA LEU A 94 -13.04 6.85 20.08
C LEU A 94 -11.83 6.97 19.15
N LEU A 95 -10.92 7.92 19.41
CA LEU A 95 -9.70 8.10 18.62
C LEU A 95 -8.77 6.89 18.75
N THR A 96 -8.62 6.32 19.96
CA THR A 96 -7.85 5.07 20.15
C THR A 96 -8.49 3.92 19.39
N ARG A 97 -9.81 3.72 19.50
CA ARG A 97 -10.51 2.67 18.75
C ARG A 97 -10.34 2.82 17.24
N LEU A 98 -10.46 4.05 16.73
CA LEU A 98 -10.25 4.38 15.32
C LEU A 98 -8.82 4.04 14.88
N ASN A 99 -7.81 4.43 15.67
CA ASN A 99 -6.41 4.11 15.40
C ASN A 99 -6.17 2.61 15.34
N ASP A 100 -6.59 1.88 16.36
CA ASP A 100 -6.34 0.45 16.47
C ASP A 100 -7.00 -0.31 15.32
N ASN A 101 -8.26 0.00 15.04
CA ASN A 101 -9.01 -0.66 13.96
C ASN A 101 -8.41 -0.33 12.58
N TYR A 102 -8.05 0.95 12.36
CA TYR A 102 -7.42 1.37 11.11
C TYR A 102 -6.07 0.70 10.90
N ILE A 103 -5.20 0.70 11.91
CA ILE A 103 -3.86 0.13 11.82
C ILE A 103 -3.95 -1.37 11.50
N ALA A 104 -4.81 -2.10 12.20
CA ALA A 104 -5.02 -3.53 11.96
C ALA A 104 -5.45 -3.80 10.50
N LYS A 105 -6.48 -3.12 10.03
CA LYS A 105 -7.04 -3.32 8.68
C LYS A 105 -6.11 -2.82 7.57
N ALA A 106 -5.38 -1.73 7.78
CA ALA A 106 -4.40 -1.23 6.81
C ALA A 106 -3.21 -2.18 6.65
N PHE A 107 -2.75 -2.81 7.74
CA PHE A 107 -1.74 -3.89 7.63
C PHE A 107 -2.31 -5.10 6.89
N THR A 108 -3.54 -5.52 7.15
CA THR A 108 -4.16 -6.61 6.39
C THR A 108 -4.26 -6.28 4.89
N LYS A 109 -4.77 -5.09 4.55
CA LYS A 109 -4.90 -4.63 3.16
C LYS A 109 -3.56 -4.61 2.43
N THR A 110 -2.51 -4.09 3.07
CA THR A 110 -1.17 -4.06 2.46
C THR A 110 -0.61 -5.47 2.22
N GLN A 111 -0.86 -6.44 3.11
CA GLN A 111 -0.47 -7.83 2.89
C GLN A 111 -1.27 -8.50 1.77
N GLU A 112 -2.55 -8.19 1.63
CA GLU A 112 -3.37 -8.66 0.51
C GLU A 112 -2.87 -8.08 -0.82
N MET A 113 -2.61 -6.77 -0.86
CA MET A 113 -2.08 -6.08 -2.04
C MET A 113 -0.74 -6.63 -2.53
N LEU A 114 0.13 -7.10 -1.63
CA LEU A 114 1.40 -7.75 -1.99
C LEU A 114 1.22 -9.05 -2.81
N ARG A 115 0.02 -9.63 -2.83
CA ARG A 115 -0.31 -10.85 -3.58
C ARG A 115 -1.06 -10.56 -4.88
N THR A 116 -1.35 -9.30 -5.16
CA THR A 116 -2.09 -8.86 -6.34
C THR A 116 -1.14 -8.47 -7.46
N GLU A 117 -1.41 -8.95 -8.67
CA GLU A 117 -0.69 -8.56 -9.89
C GLU A 117 -1.66 -7.79 -10.82
N PRO A 118 -1.30 -6.57 -11.31
CA PRO A 118 -0.04 -5.85 -11.06
C PRO A 118 0.08 -5.34 -9.62
N LEU A 119 1.32 -5.18 -9.14
CA LEU A 119 1.62 -4.73 -7.78
C LEU A 119 1.17 -3.26 -7.60
N PRO A 120 0.21 -2.95 -6.71
CA PRO A 120 -0.28 -1.59 -6.50
C PRO A 120 0.62 -0.81 -5.55
N GLU A 121 1.86 -0.52 -5.99
CA GLU A 121 2.91 0.02 -5.13
C GLU A 121 2.58 1.41 -4.57
N ILE A 122 1.92 2.25 -5.36
CA ILE A 122 1.51 3.61 -4.96
C ILE A 122 0.55 3.54 -3.77
N GLU A 123 -0.44 2.67 -3.85
CA GLU A 123 -1.45 2.45 -2.81
C GLU A 123 -0.82 1.85 -1.54
N ILE A 124 0.08 0.87 -1.70
CA ILE A 124 0.83 0.30 -0.57
C ILE A 124 1.64 1.40 0.12
N ASN A 125 2.42 2.19 -0.62
CA ASN A 125 3.26 3.25 -0.07
C ASN A 125 2.43 4.36 0.60
N LYS A 126 1.25 4.69 0.05
CA LYS A 126 0.30 5.61 0.69
C LYS A 126 -0.17 5.10 2.05
N LEU A 127 -0.52 3.81 2.16
CA LEU A 127 -0.90 3.20 3.44
C LEU A 127 0.26 3.13 4.43
N LEU A 128 1.46 2.75 3.99
CA LEU A 128 2.66 2.69 4.83
C LEU A 128 3.05 4.06 5.38
N THR A 129 2.92 5.12 4.58
CA THR A 129 3.19 6.49 4.99
C THR A 129 2.24 6.92 6.10
N HIS A 130 0.95 6.62 5.92
CA HIS A 130 -0.05 6.95 6.93
C HIS A 130 0.14 6.13 8.21
N LEU A 131 0.38 4.81 8.10
CA LEU A 131 0.75 3.96 9.24
C LEU A 131 1.96 4.50 10.02
N SER A 132 2.97 5.01 9.31
CA SER A 132 4.15 5.62 9.93
C SER A 132 3.78 6.89 10.71
N SER A 133 2.90 7.74 10.16
CA SER A 133 2.43 8.96 10.85
C SER A 133 1.62 8.66 12.12
N LEU A 134 0.93 7.52 12.14
CA LEU A 134 0.19 7.02 13.31
C LEU A 134 1.09 6.28 14.31
N LYS A 135 2.41 6.26 14.09
CA LYS A 135 3.39 5.54 14.91
C LYS A 135 3.07 4.05 15.05
N ALA A 136 2.49 3.44 14.02
CA ALA A 136 2.25 2.01 13.97
C ALA A 136 3.57 1.20 14.05
N ASP A 137 3.45 -0.11 14.22
CA ASP A 137 4.57 -1.03 14.36
C ASP A 137 5.61 -0.88 13.23
N LYS A 138 6.77 -0.33 13.58
CA LYS A 138 7.89 -0.08 12.67
C LYS A 138 8.43 -1.35 12.04
N THR A 139 8.41 -2.47 12.76
CA THR A 139 8.90 -3.76 12.28
C THR A 139 8.00 -4.28 11.17
N LYS A 140 6.68 -4.22 11.35
CA LYS A 140 5.72 -4.61 10.30
C LYS A 140 5.82 -3.73 9.06
N ILE A 141 5.97 -2.42 9.24
CA ILE A 141 6.19 -1.47 8.12
C ILE A 141 7.47 -1.86 7.36
N GLN A 142 8.56 -2.11 8.08
CA GLN A 142 9.85 -2.46 7.46
C GLN A 142 9.79 -3.80 6.72
N GLN A 143 9.07 -4.78 7.24
CA GLN A 143 8.85 -6.06 6.55
C GLN A 143 8.19 -5.86 5.18
N ILE A 144 7.15 -5.02 5.10
CA ILE A 144 6.47 -4.72 3.82
C ILE A 144 7.44 -3.99 2.87
N LYS A 145 8.18 -2.98 3.36
CA LYS A 145 9.19 -2.26 2.56
C LYS A 145 10.26 -3.20 1.99
N SER A 146 10.76 -4.14 2.80
CA SER A 146 11.76 -5.11 2.35
C SER A 146 11.22 -6.10 1.31
N LYS A 147 9.91 -6.38 1.32
CA LYS A 147 9.27 -7.16 0.24
C LYS A 147 9.24 -6.36 -1.06
N LEU A 148 8.79 -5.09 -1.02
CA LEU A 148 8.80 -4.20 -2.19
C LEU A 148 10.21 -4.03 -2.77
N GLN A 149 11.20 -3.75 -1.93
CA GLN A 149 12.60 -3.59 -2.35
C GLN A 149 13.15 -4.85 -3.04
N TRP A 150 12.84 -6.03 -2.50
CA TRP A 150 13.24 -7.27 -3.14
C TRP A 150 12.54 -7.46 -4.48
N TYR A 151 11.25 -7.15 -4.57
CA TYR A 151 10.51 -7.24 -5.83
C TYR A 151 11.16 -6.37 -6.91
N HIS A 152 11.40 -5.08 -6.64
CA HIS A 152 12.09 -4.19 -7.59
C HIS A 152 13.48 -4.69 -7.96
N TYR A 153 14.29 -5.08 -6.96
CA TYR A 153 15.61 -5.64 -7.24
C TYR A 153 15.51 -6.84 -8.17
N TYR A 154 14.61 -7.78 -7.88
CA TYR A 154 14.45 -8.99 -8.66
C TYR A 154 13.93 -8.70 -10.06
N THR A 155 12.94 -7.82 -10.23
CA THR A 155 12.29 -7.60 -11.53
C THR A 155 12.94 -6.55 -12.42
N GLU A 156 13.79 -5.68 -11.87
CA GLU A 156 14.38 -4.55 -12.58
C GLU A 156 15.91 -4.61 -12.57
N SER A 157 16.53 -4.63 -11.39
CA SER A 157 17.99 -4.54 -11.24
C SER A 157 18.72 -5.83 -11.63
N LEU A 158 18.25 -6.98 -11.12
CA LEU A 158 18.87 -8.28 -11.36
C LEU A 158 18.94 -8.64 -12.86
N PRO A 159 17.87 -8.45 -13.68
CA PRO A 159 17.95 -8.62 -15.13
C PRO A 159 19.02 -7.75 -15.79
N ALA A 160 19.18 -6.50 -15.34
CA ALA A 160 20.18 -5.60 -15.89
C ALA A 160 21.60 -6.05 -15.53
N GLU A 161 21.81 -6.48 -14.27
CA GLU A 161 23.07 -7.07 -13.81
C GLU A 161 23.45 -8.30 -14.64
N ILE A 162 22.52 -9.24 -14.81
CA ILE A 162 22.71 -10.47 -15.60
C ILE A 162 23.00 -10.13 -17.07
N LYS A 163 22.25 -9.20 -17.67
CA LYS A 163 22.48 -8.73 -19.05
C LYS A 163 23.87 -8.10 -19.20
N SER A 164 24.31 -7.33 -18.22
CA SER A 164 25.63 -6.70 -18.23
C SER A 164 26.75 -7.74 -18.09
N PHE A 165 26.59 -8.72 -17.22
CA PHE A 165 27.49 -9.86 -17.08
C PHE A 165 27.60 -10.68 -18.37
N ALA A 166 26.46 -11.04 -18.96
CA ALA A 166 26.41 -11.88 -20.17
C ALA A 166 26.99 -11.22 -21.43
N LYS A 167 27.12 -9.90 -21.44
CA LYS A 167 27.74 -9.11 -22.53
C LYS A 167 29.26 -8.98 -22.40
N ARG A 168 29.86 -9.39 -21.27
CA ARG A 168 31.31 -9.31 -21.09
C ARG A 168 32.01 -10.28 -22.05
N PRO A 169 33.24 -9.97 -22.49
CA PRO A 169 34.05 -10.92 -23.25
C PRO A 169 34.22 -12.24 -22.50
N SER A 170 34.24 -13.37 -23.20
CA SER A 170 34.41 -14.70 -22.58
C SER A 170 35.70 -14.82 -21.75
N SER A 171 36.76 -14.08 -22.12
CA SER A 171 38.01 -14.00 -21.35
C SER A 171 37.86 -13.37 -19.95
N MET A 172 36.77 -12.63 -19.72
CA MET A 172 36.43 -12.01 -18.43
C MET A 172 35.33 -12.78 -17.67
N PHE A 173 34.94 -13.95 -18.16
CA PHE A 173 33.96 -14.80 -17.48
C PHE A 173 34.49 -15.23 -16.11
N LYS A 174 33.59 -15.28 -15.12
CA LYS A 174 33.91 -15.73 -13.76
C LYS A 174 32.83 -16.69 -13.30
N ASP A 175 33.20 -17.95 -13.06
CA ASP A 175 32.27 -18.98 -12.58
C ASP A 175 31.57 -18.56 -11.28
N SER A 176 32.30 -17.92 -10.35
CA SER A 176 31.71 -17.46 -9.09
C SER A 176 30.59 -16.43 -9.29
N THR A 177 30.74 -15.53 -10.26
CA THR A 177 29.70 -14.53 -10.59
C THR A 177 28.51 -15.18 -11.30
N HIS A 178 28.75 -16.16 -12.17
CA HIS A 178 27.69 -16.92 -12.82
C HIS A 178 26.84 -17.70 -11.79
N GLU A 179 27.49 -18.44 -10.90
CA GLU A 179 26.80 -19.20 -9.85
C GLU A 179 26.06 -18.30 -8.85
N GLU A 180 26.61 -17.11 -8.56
CA GLU A 180 25.92 -16.11 -7.74
C GLU A 180 24.60 -15.67 -8.40
N TYR A 181 24.61 -15.35 -9.69
CA TYR A 181 23.39 -14.95 -10.40
C TYR A 181 22.39 -16.09 -10.55
N LYS A 182 22.86 -17.31 -10.81
CA LYS A 182 22.02 -18.50 -10.85
C LYS A 182 21.29 -18.69 -9.51
N LYS A 183 22.02 -18.64 -8.39
CA LYS A 183 21.45 -18.73 -7.05
C LYS A 183 20.46 -17.59 -6.75
N LYS A 184 20.73 -16.37 -7.23
CA LYS A 184 19.81 -15.22 -7.10
C LYS A 184 18.49 -15.44 -7.83
N LEU A 185 18.52 -16.02 -9.03
CA LEU A 185 17.30 -16.34 -9.81
C LEU A 185 16.49 -17.47 -9.16
N GLU A 186 17.16 -18.55 -8.75
CA GLU A 186 16.52 -19.72 -8.11
C GLU A 186 15.88 -19.38 -6.75
N ASN A 187 16.45 -18.41 -6.03
CA ASN A 187 15.99 -18.05 -4.69
C ASN A 187 14.92 -16.94 -4.69
N ILE A 188 13.70 -17.31 -5.07
CA ILE A 188 12.52 -16.45 -4.88
C ILE A 188 12.20 -16.36 -3.37
N LYS A 189 12.70 -15.28 -2.74
CA LYS A 189 12.66 -15.11 -1.28
C LYS A 189 11.25 -14.99 -0.70
N TYR A 190 10.34 -14.36 -1.42
CA TYR A 190 8.98 -14.05 -0.92
C TYR A 190 7.93 -14.76 -1.77
N LYS A 191 7.19 -15.67 -1.13
CA LYS A 191 6.20 -16.54 -1.80
C LYS A 191 5.05 -15.74 -2.42
N GLU A 192 4.74 -14.56 -1.89
CA GLU A 192 3.70 -13.67 -2.41
C GLU A 192 3.98 -13.18 -3.83
N PHE A 193 5.23 -13.23 -4.29
CA PHE A 193 5.61 -12.81 -5.64
C PHE A 193 5.90 -13.99 -6.57
N ALA A 194 5.99 -15.22 -6.06
CA ALA A 194 6.38 -16.39 -6.85
C ALA A 194 5.41 -16.70 -7.99
N HIS A 195 4.13 -16.34 -7.84
CA HIS A 195 3.14 -16.54 -8.89
C HIS A 195 3.13 -15.43 -9.95
N PHE A 196 3.76 -14.29 -9.69
CA PHE A 196 3.69 -13.13 -10.57
C PHE A 196 4.31 -13.46 -11.93
N LYS A 197 3.58 -13.12 -13.00
CA LYS A 197 4.05 -13.30 -14.37
C LYS A 197 5.40 -12.63 -14.57
N LYS A 198 5.58 -11.39 -14.08
CA LYS A 198 6.84 -10.67 -14.27
C LYS A 198 8.04 -11.35 -13.60
N VAL A 199 7.84 -11.94 -12.42
CA VAL A 199 8.89 -12.68 -11.68
C VAL A 199 9.29 -13.94 -12.46
N LYS A 200 8.31 -14.70 -12.94
CA LYS A 200 8.55 -15.91 -13.75
C LYS A 200 9.27 -15.60 -15.07
N GLU A 201 8.87 -14.53 -15.75
CA GLU A 201 9.54 -14.06 -16.97
C GLU A 201 11.00 -13.73 -16.72
N VAL A 202 11.27 -12.95 -15.67
CA VAL A 202 12.65 -12.60 -15.29
C VAL A 202 13.47 -13.82 -14.94
N GLN A 203 12.88 -14.78 -14.21
CA GLN A 203 13.54 -16.03 -13.89
C GLN A 203 13.95 -16.77 -15.18
N ALA A 204 12.99 -17.03 -16.07
CA ALA A 204 13.22 -17.79 -17.30
C ALA A 204 14.20 -17.08 -18.26
N GLU A 205 14.03 -15.78 -18.47
CA GLU A 205 14.94 -14.98 -19.32
C GLU A 205 16.35 -14.95 -18.73
N GLY A 206 16.48 -14.79 -17.42
CA GLY A 206 17.76 -14.77 -16.72
C GLY A 206 18.50 -16.11 -16.81
N GLU A 207 17.78 -17.22 -16.58
CA GLU A 207 18.34 -18.58 -16.66
C GLU A 207 18.85 -18.88 -18.07
N GLU A 208 18.06 -18.56 -19.10
CA GLU A 208 18.47 -18.77 -20.48
C GLU A 208 19.68 -17.90 -20.86
N LEU A 209 19.72 -16.63 -20.41
CA LEU A 209 20.86 -15.75 -20.70
C LEU A 209 22.15 -16.25 -20.03
N LEU A 210 22.07 -16.72 -18.78
CA LEU A 210 23.22 -17.29 -18.06
C LEU A 210 23.70 -18.58 -18.72
N LYS A 211 22.78 -19.44 -19.19
CA LYS A 211 23.11 -20.65 -19.94
C LYS A 211 23.85 -20.33 -21.23
N GLN A 212 23.34 -19.41 -22.04
CA GLN A 212 24.00 -18.98 -23.28
C GLN A 212 25.37 -18.36 -23.02
N CYS A 213 25.50 -17.55 -21.96
CA CYS A 213 26.77 -16.97 -21.58
C CYS A 213 27.80 -18.05 -21.21
N TYR A 214 27.40 -19.08 -20.47
CA TYR A 214 28.27 -20.18 -20.09
C TYR A 214 28.70 -21.01 -21.32
N ILE A 215 27.79 -21.31 -22.24
CA ILE A 215 28.11 -22.00 -23.51
C ILE A 215 29.19 -21.23 -24.28
N ARG A 216 29.03 -19.90 -24.46
CA ARG A 216 30.04 -19.05 -25.12
C ARG A 216 31.39 -19.03 -24.41
N TYR A 217 31.41 -19.23 -23.09
CA TYR A 217 32.65 -19.31 -22.33
C TYR A 217 33.36 -20.64 -22.59
N ILE A 218 32.64 -21.77 -22.55
CA ILE A 218 33.20 -23.09 -22.86
C ILE A 218 33.76 -23.13 -24.30
N GLU A 219 33.00 -22.63 -25.28
CA GLU A 219 33.49 -22.55 -26.66
C GLU A 219 34.76 -21.70 -26.83
N TYR A 220 34.92 -20.65 -26.01
CA TYR A 220 36.13 -19.83 -26.01
C TYR A 220 37.32 -20.59 -25.43
N ILE A 221 37.10 -21.31 -24.33
CA ILE A 221 38.12 -22.14 -23.68
C ILE A 221 38.60 -23.24 -24.64
N ASP A 222 37.68 -23.99 -25.26
CA ASP A 222 38.02 -25.06 -26.20
C ASP A 222 38.86 -24.55 -27.38
N LYS A 223 38.52 -23.39 -27.94
CA LYS A 223 39.31 -22.76 -29.01
C LYS A 223 40.71 -22.38 -28.56
N MET A 224 40.87 -21.87 -27.34
CA MET A 224 42.18 -21.49 -26.81
C MET A 224 43.09 -22.70 -26.56
N TYR A 225 42.53 -23.84 -26.16
CA TYR A 225 43.31 -25.07 -25.95
C TYR A 225 43.61 -25.81 -27.26
N ASN A 226 42.68 -25.84 -28.22
CA ASN A 226 42.87 -26.49 -29.52
C ASN A 226 43.75 -25.69 -30.52
N LEU A 227 44.14 -24.45 -30.20
CA LEU A 227 45.07 -23.64 -31.00
C LEU A 227 46.54 -23.81 -30.56
N ASN A 228 46.79 -24.55 -29.47
CA ASN A 228 48.12 -24.78 -28.91
C ASN A 228 48.69 -26.19 -29.17
N ASP A 229 47.99 -27.00 -29.97
CA ASP A 229 48.45 -28.29 -30.53
C ASP A 229 48.82 -28.13 -32.01
#